data_AF-A0A964IP81-F1
#
_entry.id   AF-A0A964IP81-F1
#
_cell.length_a   1.000
_cell.length_b   1.000
_cell.length_c   1.000
_cell.angle_alpha   90.00
_cell.angle_beta   90.00
_cell.angle_gamma   90.00
#
_symmetry.space_group_name_H-M   'P 1'
#
loop_
_entity.id
_entity.type
_entity.pdbx_description
1 polymer ?
#
loop_
_entity_poly.entity_id
_entity_poly.type
_entity_poly.pdbx_seq_one_letter_code
_entity_poly.pdbx_strand_id
1 'polypeptide(L)'
;MPTYDGIVIGAGHNGLTTAAYLARAGMKIAVLERNERIGGGCSTDSDRLPGFRLNLHANFYMGMSHCPLIEDLELYRYGFSYIEPPVQQAAAFRDGTCVMVYKDLDKTCASLARFSKQDAATFRELWNTYCVEMRPLLASLLYNAPMPREQLVDRLSGPKAKELLSHAQHDLFSVVRKHFVDERIRTLFTSYMHVITTENVAGAGIVFPAIFANIASFTLPVGGAVSLVNALTRVVEANGGAVIAGADVKEIVVKGGRATGVKFADGKMIEGKKFVASAIDFPATLDMAGAELFPEAVREKAKAWHWGNHSLVTLHLALKHAPVYRAASFEPDIARAYNIFFGMDNIDEVASCFDDCAAKKFPKVLMGNGACNSVFDPTYAPPGQHSAFWWPFAPYSVDGGPQNWDARRADYTQRILDYWRVYASNLDDRNVLGSHLFTPLDVERLNVNMRQGAVRVGAYVPNQLGINRPHALMPGSRTPVEGLYLCGSSSGNGGGVNGAAGYIAANAIAGDLKLKRPWTPVPAPEWKH
;
A
#
# COMPACT_ATOMS: atom_id res chain seq x y z
N MET A 1 -24.34 23.56 -16.49
CA MET A 1 -23.16 22.92 -15.86
C MET A 1 -23.13 21.47 -16.31
N PRO A 2 -21.96 20.89 -16.63
CA PRO A 2 -21.90 19.46 -16.95
C PRO A 2 -22.42 18.65 -15.76
N THR A 3 -23.45 17.84 -15.99
CA THR A 3 -24.08 17.04 -14.92
C THR A 3 -23.64 15.59 -15.06
N TYR A 4 -23.04 15.05 -14.00
CA TYR A 4 -22.56 13.68 -13.95
C TYR A 4 -23.55 12.77 -13.19
N ASP A 5 -23.54 11.47 -13.46
CA ASP A 5 -24.31 10.51 -12.69
C ASP A 5 -23.78 10.42 -11.25
N GLY A 6 -22.47 10.51 -11.06
CA GLY A 6 -21.85 10.53 -9.75
C GLY A 6 -20.48 11.20 -9.75
N ILE A 7 -20.02 11.52 -8.55
CA ILE A 7 -18.74 12.18 -8.31
C ILE A 7 -17.84 11.27 -7.48
N VAL A 8 -16.55 11.23 -7.81
CA VAL A 8 -15.51 10.62 -6.98
C VAL A 8 -14.50 11.69 -6.58
N ILE A 9 -14.24 11.84 -5.27
CA ILE A 9 -13.27 12.79 -4.72
C ILE A 9 -11.94 12.07 -4.53
N GLY A 10 -10.90 12.52 -5.23
CA GLY A 10 -9.53 11.99 -5.23
C GLY A 10 -9.25 11.07 -6.41
N ALA A 11 -8.24 11.39 -7.24
CA ALA A 11 -7.80 10.58 -8.37
C ALA A 11 -6.62 9.65 -8.03
N GLY A 12 -6.64 9.06 -6.82
CA GLY A 12 -5.81 7.92 -6.48
C GLY A 12 -6.34 6.62 -7.10
N HIS A 13 -5.56 5.54 -7.02
CA HIS A 13 -5.92 4.25 -7.62
C HIS A 13 -7.26 3.70 -7.14
N ASN A 14 -7.63 3.88 -5.86
CA ASN A 14 -8.93 3.41 -5.37
C ASN A 14 -10.11 4.22 -5.92
N GLY A 15 -10.01 5.56 -5.94
CA GLY A 15 -11.05 6.42 -6.50
C GLY A 15 -11.26 6.16 -7.99
N LEU A 16 -10.15 6.07 -8.74
CA LEU A 16 -10.18 5.71 -10.15
C LEU A 16 -10.70 4.30 -10.41
N THR A 17 -10.45 3.34 -9.49
CA THR A 17 -11.04 2.00 -9.56
C THR A 17 -12.56 2.08 -9.41
N THR A 18 -13.09 2.79 -8.40
CA THR A 18 -14.55 2.98 -8.26
C THR A 18 -15.15 3.60 -9.51
N ALA A 19 -14.53 4.66 -10.02
CA ALA A 19 -14.99 5.36 -11.21
C ALA A 19 -14.98 4.46 -12.44
N ALA A 20 -13.91 3.70 -12.68
CA ALA A 20 -13.76 2.83 -13.84
C ALA A 20 -14.81 1.71 -13.87
N TYR A 21 -15.06 1.05 -12.74
CA TYR A 21 -16.11 0.03 -12.63
C TYR A 21 -17.50 0.62 -12.90
N LEU A 22 -17.84 1.75 -12.27
CA LEU A 22 -19.15 2.38 -12.48
C LEU A 22 -19.31 2.94 -13.90
N ALA A 23 -18.24 3.44 -14.50
CA ALA A 23 -18.23 3.88 -15.89
C ALA A 23 -18.47 2.70 -16.85
N ARG A 24 -17.85 1.55 -16.60
CA ARG A 24 -18.15 0.30 -17.34
C ARG A 24 -19.60 -0.16 -17.17
N ALA A 25 -20.23 0.13 -16.03
CA ALA A 25 -21.67 -0.08 -15.81
C ALA A 25 -22.56 1.00 -16.49
N GLY A 26 -21.99 1.88 -17.33
CA GLY A 26 -22.72 2.86 -18.13
C GLY A 26 -22.96 4.21 -17.45
N MET A 27 -22.29 4.51 -16.33
CA MET A 27 -22.45 5.76 -15.60
C MET A 27 -21.43 6.81 -16.04
N LYS A 28 -21.85 8.07 -16.19
CA LYS A 28 -20.93 9.19 -16.43
C LYS A 28 -20.38 9.70 -15.11
N ILE A 29 -19.11 9.40 -14.81
CA ILE A 29 -18.49 9.75 -13.52
C ILE A 29 -17.52 10.92 -13.69
N ALA A 30 -17.57 11.89 -12.77
CA ALA A 30 -16.51 12.88 -12.61
C ALA A 30 -15.59 12.47 -11.47
N VAL A 31 -14.30 12.31 -11.75
CA VAL A 31 -13.25 12.13 -10.74
C VAL A 31 -12.55 13.47 -10.54
N LEU A 32 -12.45 13.91 -9.30
CA LEU A 32 -11.98 15.26 -8.96
C LEU A 32 -10.67 15.15 -8.18
N GLU A 33 -9.61 15.74 -8.69
CA GLU A 33 -8.27 15.74 -8.09
C GLU A 33 -7.84 17.14 -7.74
N ARG A 34 -7.41 17.36 -6.50
CA ARG A 34 -6.93 18.65 -6.03
C ARG A 34 -5.66 19.09 -6.75
N ASN A 35 -4.73 18.16 -6.94
CA ASN A 35 -3.44 18.44 -7.54
C ASN A 35 -3.56 18.59 -9.07
N GLU A 36 -2.54 19.22 -9.69
CA GLU A 36 -2.39 19.24 -11.16
C GLU A 36 -2.04 17.87 -11.74
N ARG A 37 -1.64 16.92 -10.88
CA ARG A 37 -1.24 15.56 -11.25
C ARG A 37 -2.09 14.55 -10.50
N ILE A 38 -2.56 13.53 -11.21
CA ILE A 38 -3.30 12.40 -10.64
C ILE A 38 -2.37 11.35 -10.02
N GLY A 39 -2.96 10.41 -9.28
CA GLY A 39 -2.32 9.16 -8.89
C GLY A 39 -2.08 9.00 -7.40
N GLY A 40 -1.95 10.10 -6.66
CA GLY A 40 -1.66 10.06 -5.23
C GLY A 40 -0.43 9.21 -4.90
N GLY A 41 -0.64 8.13 -4.13
CA GLY A 41 0.41 7.14 -3.82
C GLY A 41 0.90 6.30 -5.00
N CYS A 42 0.24 6.36 -6.17
CA CYS A 42 0.68 5.76 -7.43
C CYS A 42 1.28 6.82 -8.36
N SER A 43 2.13 7.70 -7.83
CA SER A 43 2.80 8.76 -8.60
C SER A 43 4.20 8.33 -9.04
N THR A 44 4.61 8.83 -10.20
CA THR A 44 5.97 8.73 -10.73
C THR A 44 6.46 10.14 -11.04
N ASP A 45 7.63 10.48 -10.54
CA ASP A 45 8.31 11.76 -10.73
C ASP A 45 9.48 11.59 -11.68
N SER A 46 9.68 12.58 -12.55
CA SER A 46 10.82 12.66 -13.46
C SER A 46 11.52 14.02 -13.41
N ASP A 47 11.15 14.86 -12.44
CA ASP A 47 11.58 16.26 -12.36
C ASP A 47 12.74 16.40 -11.38
N ARG A 48 12.74 15.64 -10.29
CA ARG A 48 13.73 15.72 -9.21
C ARG A 48 15.10 15.18 -9.61
N LEU A 49 15.13 14.15 -10.46
CA LEU A 49 16.33 13.59 -11.09
C LEU A 49 16.05 13.48 -12.59
N PRO A 50 16.37 14.52 -13.40
CA PRO A 50 16.00 14.57 -14.81
C PRO A 50 16.46 13.35 -15.60
N GLY A 51 15.55 12.76 -16.37
CA GLY A 51 15.80 11.54 -17.15
C GLY A 51 15.58 10.23 -16.39
N PHE A 52 15.43 10.27 -15.07
CA PHE A 52 15.12 9.10 -14.23
C PHE A 52 13.67 9.13 -13.79
N ARG A 53 13.03 7.96 -13.69
CA ARG A 53 11.68 7.83 -13.11
C ARG A 53 11.79 7.36 -11.67
N LEU A 54 11.15 8.11 -10.78
CA LEU A 54 11.12 7.87 -9.34
C LEU A 54 9.68 7.61 -8.93
N ASN A 55 9.37 6.39 -8.48
CA ASN A 55 8.10 6.17 -7.81
C ASN A 55 8.23 6.73 -6.39
N LEU A 56 7.57 7.86 -6.12
CA LEU A 56 7.69 8.58 -4.84
C LEU A 56 7.06 7.82 -3.67
N HIS A 57 6.22 6.82 -3.96
CA HIS A 57 5.51 6.08 -2.94
C HIS A 57 5.33 4.59 -3.30
N ALA A 58 4.44 4.19 -4.21
CA ALA A 58 4.23 2.77 -4.45
C ALA A 58 5.27 2.20 -5.44
N ASN A 59 6.09 1.24 -4.98
CA ASN A 59 6.99 0.45 -5.84
C ASN A 59 6.52 -1.00 -5.94
N PHE A 60 6.19 -1.61 -4.80
CA PHE A 60 5.84 -3.03 -4.73
C PHE A 60 4.32 -3.23 -4.80
N TYR A 61 3.83 -3.64 -5.97
CA TYR A 61 2.41 -3.93 -6.13
C TYR A 61 2.14 -5.40 -5.79
N MET A 62 1.46 -5.62 -4.67
CA MET A 62 1.26 -6.96 -4.09
C MET A 62 0.02 -7.63 -4.68
N GLY A 63 0.22 -8.77 -5.34
CA GLY A 63 -0.87 -9.63 -5.78
C GLY A 63 -1.65 -9.11 -6.99
N MET A 64 -1.05 -8.30 -7.87
CA MET A 64 -1.72 -7.75 -9.06
C MET A 64 -2.32 -8.83 -9.96
N SER A 65 -1.65 -9.96 -10.11
CA SER A 65 -2.15 -11.14 -10.86
C SER A 65 -3.43 -11.75 -10.29
N HIS A 66 -3.84 -11.35 -9.09
CA HIS A 66 -5.06 -11.82 -8.43
C HIS A 66 -6.06 -10.68 -8.16
N CYS A 67 -5.81 -9.50 -8.73
CA CYS A 67 -6.70 -8.35 -8.59
C CYS A 67 -7.81 -8.43 -9.64
N PRO A 68 -9.10 -8.46 -9.26
CA PRO A 68 -10.22 -8.54 -10.22
C PRO A 68 -10.18 -7.43 -11.27
N LEU A 69 -9.71 -6.24 -10.88
CA LEU A 69 -9.69 -5.06 -11.74
C LEU A 69 -8.82 -5.21 -12.99
N ILE A 70 -7.82 -6.10 -12.99
CA ILE A 70 -6.98 -6.33 -14.17
C ILE A 70 -7.81 -6.93 -15.30
N GLU A 71 -8.59 -7.96 -14.98
CA GLU A 71 -9.41 -8.70 -15.93
C GLU A 71 -10.74 -7.99 -16.18
N ASP A 72 -11.46 -7.57 -15.13
CA ASP A 72 -12.78 -6.94 -15.22
C ASP A 72 -12.78 -5.66 -16.08
N LEU A 73 -11.71 -4.87 -15.97
CA LEU A 73 -11.55 -3.60 -16.69
C LEU A 73 -10.68 -3.73 -17.94
N GLU A 74 -10.16 -4.93 -18.21
CA GLU A 74 -9.28 -5.23 -19.34
C GLU A 74 -8.10 -4.25 -19.44
N LEU A 75 -7.43 -3.96 -18.32
CA LEU A 75 -6.49 -2.82 -18.22
C LEU A 75 -5.32 -2.89 -19.23
N TYR A 76 -4.99 -4.09 -19.73
CA TYR A 76 -4.03 -4.28 -20.81
C TYR A 76 -4.42 -3.50 -22.09
N ARG A 77 -5.72 -3.41 -22.40
CA ARG A 77 -6.25 -2.61 -23.53
C ARG A 77 -6.05 -1.12 -23.33
N TYR A 78 -5.94 -0.71 -22.07
CA TYR A 78 -5.70 0.65 -21.65
C TYR A 78 -4.25 0.85 -21.25
N GLY A 79 -3.30 0.06 -21.74
CA GLY A 79 -1.86 0.32 -21.62
C GLY A 79 -1.25 0.10 -20.24
N PHE A 80 -1.91 -0.68 -19.37
CA PHE A 80 -1.29 -1.15 -18.13
C PHE A 80 -0.66 -2.54 -18.32
N SER A 81 0.58 -2.68 -17.89
CA SER A 81 1.27 -3.96 -17.76
C SER A 81 2.22 -3.90 -16.57
N TYR A 82 2.63 -5.07 -16.09
CA TYR A 82 3.55 -5.20 -14.97
C TYR A 82 4.52 -6.36 -15.21
N ILE A 83 5.66 -6.29 -14.54
CA ILE A 83 6.67 -7.36 -14.51
C ILE A 83 6.55 -8.09 -13.18
N GLU A 84 6.69 -9.42 -13.21
CA GLU A 84 6.81 -10.26 -12.02
C GLU A 84 8.23 -10.82 -11.91
N PRO A 85 9.13 -10.18 -11.15
CA PRO A 85 10.51 -10.64 -11.02
C PRO A 85 10.60 -12.07 -10.45
N PRO A 86 11.52 -12.93 -10.92
CA PRO A 86 11.61 -14.31 -10.46
C PRO A 86 12.13 -14.44 -9.01
N VAL A 87 12.97 -13.49 -8.59
CA VAL A 87 13.48 -13.37 -7.22
C VAL A 87 12.73 -12.23 -6.55
N GLN A 88 11.95 -12.55 -5.52
CA GLN A 88 10.91 -11.68 -5.00
C GLN A 88 11.39 -10.89 -3.79
N GLN A 89 12.01 -11.56 -2.83
CA GLN A 89 12.53 -10.94 -1.61
C GLN A 89 13.98 -11.39 -1.38
N ALA A 90 14.75 -10.51 -0.73
CA ALA A 90 16.01 -10.87 -0.09
C ALA A 90 16.15 -10.11 1.24
N ALA A 91 16.88 -10.67 2.19
CA ALA A 91 17.44 -9.94 3.33
C ALA A 91 18.97 -10.06 3.29
N ALA A 92 19.68 -8.93 3.19
CA ALA A 92 21.14 -8.89 3.21
C ALA A 92 21.67 -8.50 4.59
N PHE A 93 22.69 -9.22 5.05
CA PHE A 93 23.29 -9.04 6.38
C PHE A 93 24.72 -8.49 6.27
N ARG A 94 25.21 -7.83 7.34
CA ARG A 94 26.56 -7.23 7.36
C ARG A 94 27.68 -8.26 7.26
N ASP A 95 27.42 -9.50 7.65
CA ASP A 95 28.37 -10.62 7.52
C ASP A 95 28.53 -11.13 6.08
N GLY A 96 27.79 -10.55 5.13
CA GLY A 96 27.81 -10.94 3.72
C GLY A 96 26.92 -12.13 3.37
N THR A 97 26.15 -12.67 4.33
CA THR A 97 25.11 -13.68 4.04
C THR A 97 23.80 -13.02 3.63
N CYS A 98 22.88 -13.81 3.08
CA CYS A 98 21.51 -13.36 2.81
C CYS A 98 20.50 -14.51 2.81
N VAL A 99 19.23 -14.17 3.07
CA VAL A 99 18.08 -15.05 2.90
C VAL A 99 17.30 -14.61 1.66
N MET A 100 16.88 -15.55 0.81
CA MET A 100 16.18 -15.28 -0.45
C MET A 100 14.78 -15.91 -0.48
N VAL A 101 13.83 -15.23 -1.12
CA VAL A 101 12.52 -15.77 -1.49
C VAL A 101 12.33 -15.62 -2.99
N TYR A 102 12.01 -16.73 -3.64
CA TYR A 102 11.76 -16.84 -5.08
C TYR A 102 10.27 -17.06 -5.33
N LYS A 103 9.83 -16.86 -6.59
CA LYS A 103 8.53 -17.39 -7.03
C LYS A 103 8.49 -18.92 -7.01
N ASP A 104 9.64 -19.55 -7.20
CA ASP A 104 9.84 -20.99 -7.11
C ASP A 104 9.94 -21.41 -5.63
N LEU A 105 8.99 -22.23 -5.20
CA LEU A 105 8.90 -22.70 -3.82
C LEU A 105 10.10 -23.56 -3.43
N ASP A 106 10.60 -24.42 -4.33
CA ASP A 106 11.69 -25.34 -4.03
C ASP A 106 13.01 -24.56 -3.88
N LYS A 107 13.24 -23.55 -4.72
CA LYS A 107 14.37 -22.62 -4.56
C LYS A 107 14.30 -21.83 -3.26
N THR A 108 13.11 -21.40 -2.86
CA THR A 108 12.92 -20.71 -1.58
C THR A 108 13.24 -21.63 -0.41
N CYS A 109 12.68 -22.84 -0.37
CA CYS A 109 13.00 -23.82 0.66
C CYS A 109 14.50 -24.17 0.68
N ALA A 110 15.15 -24.29 -0.48
CA ALA A 110 16.59 -24.52 -0.55
C ALA A 110 17.40 -23.35 0.05
N SER A 111 16.99 -22.09 -0.22
CA SER A 111 17.61 -20.92 0.41
C SER A 111 17.45 -20.91 1.92
N LEU A 112 16.26 -21.22 2.44
CA LEU A 112 15.99 -21.25 3.89
C LEU A 112 16.74 -22.40 4.57
N ALA A 113 16.83 -23.56 3.92
CA ALA A 113 17.48 -24.76 4.45
C ALA A 113 19.00 -24.61 4.64
N ARG A 114 19.64 -23.60 4.03
CA ARG A 114 21.03 -23.22 4.31
C ARG A 114 21.23 -22.76 5.76
N PHE A 115 20.17 -22.23 6.37
CA PHE A 115 20.16 -21.77 7.76
C PHE A 115 19.36 -22.71 8.67
N SER A 116 18.15 -23.12 8.24
CA SER A 116 17.28 -23.98 9.03
C SER A 116 16.39 -24.87 8.15
N LYS A 117 16.59 -26.19 8.23
CA LYS A 117 15.74 -27.18 7.55
C LYS A 117 14.32 -27.19 8.10
N GLN A 118 14.16 -26.90 9.39
CA GLN A 118 12.85 -26.78 10.02
C GLN A 118 12.07 -25.61 9.42
N ASP A 119 12.69 -24.43 9.33
CA ASP A 119 12.02 -23.24 8.78
C ASP A 119 11.70 -23.40 7.29
N ALA A 120 12.54 -24.13 6.55
CA ALA A 120 12.25 -24.48 5.16
C ALA A 120 10.99 -25.36 5.02
N ALA A 121 10.80 -26.32 5.93
CA ALA A 121 9.61 -27.16 5.99
C ALA A 121 8.37 -26.33 6.42
N THR A 122 8.50 -25.52 7.46
CA THR A 122 7.43 -24.62 7.91
C THR A 122 7.01 -23.64 6.81
N PHE A 123 7.96 -23.04 6.08
CA PHE A 123 7.64 -22.17 4.95
C PHE A 123 6.82 -22.89 3.88
N ARG A 124 7.16 -24.14 3.56
CA ARG A 124 6.41 -24.95 2.59
C ARG A 124 4.97 -25.20 3.04
N GLU A 125 4.77 -25.53 4.30
CA GLU A 125 3.44 -25.73 4.87
C GLU A 125 2.61 -24.44 4.83
N LEU A 126 3.20 -23.32 5.22
CA LEU A 126 2.56 -22.00 5.17
C LEU A 126 2.26 -21.57 3.73
N TRP A 127 3.15 -21.86 2.78
CA TRP A 127 2.93 -21.61 1.36
C TRP A 127 1.73 -22.37 0.84
N ASN A 128 1.68 -23.68 1.07
CA ASN A 128 0.55 -24.51 0.64
C ASN A 128 -0.75 -24.01 1.27
N THR A 129 -0.72 -23.67 2.56
CA THR A 129 -1.90 -23.18 3.29
C THR A 129 -2.39 -21.84 2.75
N TYR A 130 -1.53 -20.82 2.68
CA TYR A 130 -1.96 -19.44 2.42
C TYR A 130 -1.81 -18.99 0.97
N CYS A 131 -0.76 -19.43 0.27
CA CYS A 131 -0.52 -19.02 -1.11
C CYS A 131 -1.32 -19.86 -2.12
N VAL A 132 -1.66 -21.11 -1.78
CA VAL A 132 -2.36 -22.04 -2.68
C VAL A 132 -3.80 -22.26 -2.23
N GLU A 133 -4.00 -22.93 -1.10
CA GLU A 133 -5.33 -23.44 -0.72
C GLU A 133 -6.27 -22.32 -0.26
N MET A 134 -5.84 -21.48 0.69
CA MET A 134 -6.68 -20.40 1.26
C MET A 134 -6.63 -19.12 0.42
N ARG A 135 -5.95 -19.12 -0.74
CA ARG A 135 -5.87 -17.95 -1.63
C ARG A 135 -7.25 -17.37 -2.00
N PRO A 136 -8.27 -18.18 -2.36
CA PRO A 136 -9.61 -17.66 -2.64
C PRO A 136 -10.24 -16.97 -1.43
N LEU A 137 -10.09 -17.54 -0.22
CA LEU A 137 -10.61 -16.93 1.01
C LEU A 137 -9.92 -15.58 1.28
N LEU A 138 -8.60 -15.52 1.17
CA LEU A 138 -7.84 -14.28 1.39
C LEU A 138 -8.20 -13.19 0.36
N ALA A 139 -8.45 -13.58 -0.90
CA ALA A 139 -8.99 -12.68 -1.91
C ALA A 139 -10.40 -12.20 -1.54
N SER A 140 -11.30 -13.09 -1.12
CA SER A 140 -12.64 -12.72 -0.67
C SER A 140 -12.61 -11.77 0.52
N LEU A 141 -11.73 -11.98 1.50
CA LEU A 141 -11.55 -11.08 2.64
C LEU A 141 -11.09 -9.69 2.21
N LEU A 142 -10.24 -9.61 1.19
CA LEU A 142 -9.74 -8.34 0.66
C LEU A 142 -10.78 -7.59 -0.19
N TYR A 143 -11.59 -8.28 -1.00
CA TYR A 143 -12.50 -7.65 -1.97
C TYR A 143 -13.97 -7.58 -1.53
N ASN A 144 -14.27 -7.94 -0.28
CA ASN A 144 -15.58 -7.74 0.33
C ASN A 144 -15.50 -6.76 1.50
N ALA A 145 -16.63 -6.11 1.81
CA ALA A 145 -16.75 -5.32 3.03
C ALA A 145 -16.50 -6.23 4.26
N PRO A 146 -15.72 -5.77 5.26
CA PRO A 146 -15.50 -6.55 6.46
C PRO A 146 -16.82 -6.94 7.14
N MET A 147 -16.91 -8.19 7.57
CA MET A 147 -18.05 -8.72 8.32
C MET A 147 -17.78 -8.67 9.83
N PRO A 148 -18.82 -8.55 10.67
CA PRO A 148 -18.71 -8.81 12.09
C PRO A 148 -18.05 -10.16 12.36
N ARG A 149 -17.29 -10.25 13.47
CA ARG A 149 -16.49 -11.42 13.79
C ARG A 149 -17.34 -12.69 13.87
N GLU A 150 -18.51 -12.60 14.47
CA GLU A 150 -19.43 -13.71 14.67
C GLU A 150 -19.87 -14.29 13.32
N GLN A 151 -20.27 -13.41 12.38
CA GLN A 151 -20.65 -13.81 11.03
C GLN A 151 -19.50 -14.42 10.24
N LEU A 152 -18.28 -13.89 10.42
CA LEU A 152 -17.10 -14.46 9.78
C LEU A 152 -16.79 -15.85 10.36
N VAL A 153 -16.82 -16.01 11.69
CA VAL A 153 -16.57 -17.31 12.34
C VAL A 153 -17.59 -18.35 11.88
N ASP A 154 -18.86 -17.98 11.73
CA ASP A 154 -19.91 -18.88 11.22
C ASP A 154 -19.65 -19.35 9.78
N ARG A 155 -18.78 -18.68 9.03
CA ARG A 155 -18.39 -19.01 7.65
C ARG A 155 -17.07 -19.79 7.56
N LEU A 156 -16.37 -19.99 8.68
CA LEU A 156 -15.06 -20.62 8.73
C LEU A 156 -15.10 -21.90 9.58
N SER A 157 -14.68 -23.04 9.04
CA SER A 157 -14.59 -24.32 9.76
C SER A 157 -13.27 -25.06 9.52
N GLY A 158 -12.99 -26.05 10.36
CA GLY A 158 -11.84 -26.92 10.22
C GLY A 158 -10.53 -26.36 10.80
N PRO A 159 -9.44 -27.14 10.78
CA PRO A 159 -8.17 -26.79 11.41
C PRO A 159 -7.50 -25.54 10.82
N LYS A 160 -7.53 -25.37 9.49
CA LYS A 160 -6.90 -24.22 8.80
C LYS A 160 -7.58 -22.89 9.14
N ALA A 161 -8.91 -22.90 9.28
CA ALA A 161 -9.65 -21.73 9.77
C ALA A 161 -9.26 -21.36 11.21
N LYS A 162 -9.15 -22.36 12.10
CA LYS A 162 -8.71 -22.15 13.49
C LYS A 162 -7.30 -21.58 13.53
N GLU A 163 -6.40 -22.10 12.69
CA GLU A 163 -5.03 -21.60 12.59
C GLU A 163 -5.01 -20.15 12.09
N LEU A 164 -5.74 -19.82 11.01
CA LEU A 164 -5.87 -18.44 10.53
C LEU A 164 -6.36 -17.49 11.63
N LEU A 165 -7.40 -17.86 12.37
CA LEU A 165 -7.96 -17.03 13.44
C LEU A 165 -7.05 -16.92 14.67
N SER A 166 -6.19 -17.91 14.94
CA SER A 166 -5.27 -17.89 16.08
C SER A 166 -4.30 -16.71 16.05
N HIS A 167 -3.96 -16.22 14.85
CA HIS A 167 -3.07 -15.08 14.66
C HIS A 167 -3.56 -13.78 15.30
N ALA A 168 -4.88 -13.64 15.52
CA ALA A 168 -5.45 -12.50 16.23
C ALA A 168 -5.08 -12.44 17.72
N GLN A 169 -4.40 -13.45 18.27
CA GLN A 169 -3.90 -13.45 19.65
C GLN A 169 -2.47 -12.90 19.77
N HIS A 170 -1.79 -12.67 18.63
CA HIS A 170 -0.38 -12.31 18.59
C HIS A 170 -0.19 -10.86 18.09
N ASP A 171 0.92 -10.25 18.50
CA ASP A 171 1.55 -9.15 17.77
C ASP A 171 2.36 -9.68 16.56
N LEU A 172 2.91 -8.78 15.75
CA LEU A 172 3.63 -9.13 14.51
C LEU A 172 4.96 -9.85 14.75
N PHE A 173 5.68 -9.53 15.84
CA PHE A 173 6.91 -10.24 16.20
C PHE A 173 6.58 -11.65 16.72
N SER A 174 5.56 -11.74 17.58
CA SER A 174 5.12 -12.99 18.19
C SER A 174 4.61 -13.99 17.15
N VAL A 175 3.89 -13.55 16.10
CA VAL A 175 3.48 -14.45 15.01
C VAL A 175 4.67 -14.97 14.20
N VAL A 176 5.69 -14.15 13.95
CA VAL A 176 6.91 -14.62 13.26
C VAL A 176 7.65 -15.64 14.13
N ARG A 177 7.78 -15.37 15.44
CA ARG A 177 8.40 -16.31 16.39
C ARG A 177 7.61 -17.60 16.59
N LYS A 178 6.29 -17.57 16.40
CA LYS A 178 5.42 -18.77 16.41
C LYS A 178 5.83 -19.75 15.31
N HIS A 179 6.19 -19.24 14.13
CA HIS A 179 6.41 -20.07 12.94
C HIS A 179 7.88 -20.38 12.67
N PHE A 180 8.79 -19.44 12.90
CA PHE A 180 10.20 -19.59 12.50
C PHE A 180 11.13 -19.66 13.71
N VAL A 181 12.30 -20.30 13.56
CA VAL A 181 13.29 -20.49 14.63
C VAL A 181 14.65 -19.84 14.37
N ASP A 182 15.13 -19.81 13.12
CA ASP A 182 16.42 -19.19 12.80
C ASP A 182 16.34 -17.65 12.81
N GLU A 183 17.36 -17.01 13.40
CA GLU A 183 17.37 -15.56 13.60
C GLU A 183 17.41 -14.76 12.30
N ARG A 184 18.11 -15.22 11.25
CA ARG A 184 18.15 -14.52 9.95
C ARG A 184 16.81 -14.61 9.24
N ILE A 185 16.20 -15.80 9.27
CA ILE A 185 14.87 -16.03 8.70
C ILE A 185 13.81 -15.19 9.43
N ARG A 186 13.80 -15.23 10.77
CA ARG A 186 12.93 -14.37 11.57
C ARG A 186 13.16 -12.89 11.29
N THR A 187 14.40 -12.45 11.11
CA THR A 187 14.71 -11.05 10.81
C THR A 187 14.10 -10.61 9.48
N LEU A 188 14.20 -11.44 8.43
CA LEU A 188 13.50 -11.19 7.17
C LEU A 188 11.98 -11.08 7.38
N PHE A 189 11.36 -12.09 8.00
CA PHE A 189 9.90 -12.11 8.13
C PHE A 189 9.37 -11.03 9.08
N THR A 190 10.06 -10.71 10.17
CA THR A 190 9.72 -9.58 11.04
C THR A 190 9.81 -8.28 10.26
N SER A 191 10.89 -8.05 9.50
CA SER A 191 11.03 -6.85 8.68
C SER A 191 9.95 -6.75 7.61
N TYR A 192 9.63 -7.88 6.96
CA TYR A 192 8.60 -7.97 5.93
C TYR A 192 7.18 -7.76 6.47
N MET A 193 6.85 -8.28 7.66
CA MET A 193 5.53 -8.05 8.27
C MET A 193 5.27 -6.56 8.55
N HIS A 194 6.32 -5.78 8.81
CA HIS A 194 6.19 -4.37 9.16
C HIS A 194 6.22 -3.43 7.95
N VAL A 195 6.18 -3.94 6.71
CA VAL A 195 5.95 -3.11 5.51
C VAL A 195 4.59 -2.40 5.53
N ILE A 196 3.67 -2.82 6.40
CA ILE A 196 2.33 -2.23 6.56
C ILE A 196 2.16 -1.39 7.82
N THR A 197 2.93 -1.65 8.89
CA THR A 197 2.83 -0.98 10.19
C THR A 197 4.06 -1.26 11.03
N THR A 198 4.45 -0.29 11.87
CA THR A 198 5.44 -0.45 12.95
C THR A 198 4.78 -0.67 14.32
N GLU A 199 3.45 -0.60 14.39
CA GLU A 199 2.68 -0.80 15.63
C GLU A 199 2.63 -2.28 15.98
N ASN A 200 3.59 -2.73 16.78
CA ASN A 200 3.67 -4.12 17.23
C ASN A 200 2.76 -4.37 18.46
N VAL A 201 1.45 -4.53 18.23
CA VAL A 201 0.45 -4.72 19.29
C VAL A 201 -0.34 -6.02 19.13
N ALA A 202 -0.81 -6.58 20.24
CA ALA A 202 -1.65 -7.78 20.22
C ALA A 202 -2.88 -7.59 19.32
N GLY A 203 -3.18 -8.60 18.50
CA GLY A 203 -4.24 -8.56 17.50
C GLY A 203 -3.80 -8.12 16.12
N ALA A 204 -2.66 -7.42 15.99
CA ALA A 204 -2.11 -7.07 14.67
C ALA A 204 -1.67 -8.31 13.88
N GLY A 205 -1.31 -9.42 14.55
CA GLY A 205 -0.89 -10.68 13.93
C GLY A 205 -1.87 -11.24 12.90
N ILE A 206 -3.16 -10.89 12.97
CA ILE A 206 -4.20 -11.36 12.02
C ILE A 206 -3.92 -11.02 10.55
N VAL A 207 -3.04 -10.04 10.28
CA VAL A 207 -2.63 -9.66 8.92
C VAL A 207 -1.60 -10.63 8.31
N PHE A 208 -0.96 -11.47 9.13
CA PHE A 208 0.11 -12.37 8.71
C PHE A 208 -0.28 -13.27 7.52
N PRO A 209 -1.42 -14.00 7.53
CA PRO A 209 -1.82 -14.83 6.40
C PRO A 209 -1.90 -14.08 5.07
N ALA A 210 -2.46 -12.86 5.08
CA ALA A 210 -2.63 -12.05 3.87
C ALA A 210 -1.29 -11.50 3.35
N ILE A 211 -0.39 -11.08 4.24
CA ILE A 211 0.95 -10.59 3.83
C ILE A 211 1.81 -11.75 3.34
N PHE A 212 1.78 -12.88 4.05
CA PHE A 212 2.50 -14.10 3.67
C PHE A 212 2.05 -14.62 2.31
N ALA A 213 0.73 -14.67 2.07
CA ALA A 213 0.16 -15.12 0.79
C ALA A 213 0.63 -14.30 -0.43
N ASN A 214 1.22 -13.12 -0.23
CA ASN A 214 1.72 -12.26 -1.30
C ASN A 214 3.25 -12.13 -1.31
N ILE A 215 3.98 -12.91 -0.49
CA ILE A 215 5.44 -12.76 -0.35
C ILE A 215 6.21 -12.97 -1.65
N ALA A 216 5.65 -13.76 -2.57
CA ALA A 216 6.22 -14.03 -3.88
C ALA A 216 5.35 -13.52 -5.05
N SER A 217 4.51 -12.50 -4.80
CA SER A 217 3.60 -11.91 -5.78
C SER A 217 3.75 -10.39 -5.91
N PHE A 218 4.96 -9.88 -5.71
CA PHE A 218 5.33 -8.49 -5.97
C PHE A 218 5.51 -8.28 -7.47
N THR A 219 4.95 -7.18 -7.94
CA THR A 219 4.98 -6.78 -9.34
C THR A 219 5.47 -5.34 -9.47
N LEU A 220 6.20 -5.06 -10.55
CA LEU A 220 6.66 -3.74 -10.93
C LEU A 220 5.79 -3.22 -12.08
N PRO A 221 5.04 -2.12 -11.91
CA PRO A 221 4.33 -1.51 -13.03
C PRO A 221 5.32 -0.98 -14.08
N VAL A 222 5.10 -1.35 -15.33
CA VAL A 222 5.92 -0.89 -16.47
C VAL A 222 5.70 0.62 -16.67
N GLY A 223 6.79 1.36 -16.85
CA GLY A 223 6.77 2.81 -17.10
C GLY A 223 6.57 3.69 -15.87
N GLY A 224 6.52 3.11 -14.67
CA GLY A 224 6.26 3.84 -13.42
C GLY A 224 4.93 3.46 -12.76
N ALA A 225 4.82 3.70 -11.46
CA ALA A 225 3.59 3.56 -10.68
C ALA A 225 2.39 4.32 -11.28
N VAL A 226 2.64 5.45 -11.95
CA VAL A 226 1.59 6.24 -12.60
C VAL A 226 0.85 5.49 -13.73
N SER A 227 1.42 4.41 -14.27
CA SER A 227 0.81 3.68 -15.38
C SER A 227 -0.54 3.06 -15.03
N LEU A 228 -0.73 2.59 -13.79
CA LEU A 228 -2.01 2.03 -13.32
C LEU A 228 -3.13 3.08 -13.35
N VAL A 229 -2.87 4.25 -12.76
CA VAL A 229 -3.88 5.32 -12.66
C VAL A 229 -4.16 5.93 -14.02
N ASN A 230 -3.17 6.02 -14.91
CA ASN A 230 -3.37 6.42 -16.30
C ASN A 230 -4.28 5.45 -17.06
N ALA A 231 -4.13 4.14 -16.85
CA ALA A 231 -5.00 3.15 -17.48
C ALA A 231 -6.44 3.24 -16.96
N LEU A 232 -6.62 3.39 -15.64
CA LEU A 232 -7.94 3.58 -15.05
C LEU A 232 -8.62 4.88 -15.53
N THR A 233 -7.87 5.98 -15.67
CA THR A 233 -8.35 7.23 -16.27
C THR A 233 -8.87 6.99 -17.68
N ARG A 234 -8.11 6.28 -18.53
CA ARG A 234 -8.57 5.96 -19.89
C ARG A 234 -9.83 5.11 -19.90
N VAL A 235 -10.03 4.20 -18.94
CA VAL A 235 -11.30 3.46 -18.80
C VAL A 235 -12.45 4.42 -18.49
N VAL A 236 -12.27 5.36 -17.56
CA VAL A 236 -13.29 6.35 -17.21
C VAL A 236 -13.67 7.22 -18.43
N GLU A 237 -12.67 7.76 -19.12
CA GLU A 237 -12.86 8.64 -20.28
C GLU A 237 -13.49 7.91 -21.48
N ALA A 238 -13.06 6.67 -21.76
CA ALA A 238 -13.63 5.85 -22.84
C ALA A 238 -15.13 5.54 -22.63
N ASN A 239 -15.62 5.65 -21.40
CA ASN A 239 -17.03 5.44 -21.05
C ASN A 239 -17.76 6.77 -20.76
N GLY A 240 -17.21 7.90 -21.19
CA GLY A 240 -17.86 9.22 -21.14
C GLY A 240 -17.81 9.91 -19.78
N GLY A 241 -17.00 9.41 -18.85
CA GLY A 241 -16.62 10.13 -17.62
C GLY A 241 -15.50 11.15 -17.87
N ALA A 242 -15.10 11.84 -16.81
CA ALA A 242 -14.02 12.82 -16.85
C ALA A 242 -13.16 12.74 -15.58
N VAL A 243 -11.86 12.97 -15.72
CA VAL A 243 -10.93 13.17 -14.61
C VAL A 243 -10.46 14.62 -14.64
N ILE A 244 -10.74 15.36 -13.57
CA ILE A 244 -10.56 16.81 -13.50
C ILE A 244 -9.52 17.12 -12.42
N ALA A 245 -8.33 17.51 -12.87
CA ALA A 245 -7.25 18.01 -12.01
C ALA A 245 -7.49 19.48 -11.58
N GLY A 246 -6.76 19.94 -10.56
CA GLY A 246 -6.92 21.30 -10.00
C GLY A 246 -8.28 21.55 -9.32
N ALA A 247 -9.06 20.48 -9.08
CA ALA A 247 -10.39 20.53 -8.46
C ALA A 247 -10.28 20.31 -6.94
N ASP A 248 -9.92 21.36 -6.21
CA ASP A 248 -9.81 21.34 -4.75
C ASP A 248 -11.21 21.38 -4.09
N VAL A 249 -11.79 20.21 -3.86
CA VAL A 249 -13.09 20.06 -3.20
C VAL A 249 -12.99 20.41 -1.71
N LYS A 250 -13.89 21.28 -1.22
CA LYS A 250 -13.94 21.73 0.19
C LYS A 250 -15.19 21.29 0.95
N GLU A 251 -16.26 20.99 0.24
CA GLU A 251 -17.55 20.66 0.86
C GLU A 251 -18.27 19.61 0.00
N ILE A 252 -18.90 18.64 0.65
CA ILE A 252 -19.86 17.71 0.06
C ILE A 252 -21.24 18.29 0.34
N VAL A 253 -21.96 18.65 -0.72
CA VAL A 253 -23.27 19.31 -0.60
C VAL A 253 -24.33 18.28 -0.23
N VAL A 254 -24.86 18.39 0.98
CA VAL A 254 -25.94 17.52 1.49
C VAL A 254 -27.26 18.27 1.51
N LYS A 255 -28.30 17.69 0.89
CA LYS A 255 -29.67 18.22 0.89
C LYS A 255 -30.64 17.12 1.33
N GLY A 256 -31.45 17.38 2.35
CA GLY A 256 -32.42 16.40 2.86
C GLY A 256 -31.78 15.10 3.35
N GLY A 257 -30.56 15.16 3.90
CA GLY A 257 -29.81 13.97 4.35
C GLY A 257 -29.09 13.19 3.24
N ARG A 258 -29.15 13.65 1.99
CA ARG A 258 -28.53 13.01 0.82
C ARG A 258 -27.41 13.86 0.23
N ALA A 259 -26.28 13.24 -0.11
CA ALA A 259 -25.20 13.89 -0.85
C ALA A 259 -25.63 14.11 -2.32
N THR A 260 -25.52 15.34 -2.79
CA THR A 260 -26.04 15.79 -4.10
C THR A 260 -24.98 16.41 -5.01
N GLY A 261 -23.80 16.70 -4.47
CA GLY A 261 -22.74 17.35 -5.23
C GLY A 261 -21.59 17.73 -4.34
N VAL A 262 -20.70 18.54 -4.89
CA VAL A 262 -19.54 19.06 -4.17
C VAL A 262 -19.30 20.52 -4.53
N LYS A 263 -18.65 21.25 -3.63
CA LYS A 263 -18.22 22.64 -3.82
C LYS A 263 -16.71 22.75 -3.69
N PHE A 264 -16.11 23.51 -4.60
CA PHE A 264 -14.67 23.73 -4.70
C PHE A 264 -14.22 24.92 -3.85
N ALA A 265 -12.91 25.05 -3.67
CA ALA A 265 -12.28 26.18 -2.98
C ALA A 265 -12.62 27.54 -3.62
N ASP A 266 -12.81 27.58 -4.95
CA ASP A 266 -13.19 28.78 -5.70
C ASP A 266 -14.71 29.05 -5.70
N GLY A 267 -15.48 28.24 -4.97
CA GLY A 267 -16.93 28.34 -4.85
C GLY A 267 -17.73 27.70 -6.00
N LYS A 268 -17.08 27.19 -7.06
CA LYS A 268 -17.78 26.43 -8.10
C LYS A 268 -18.37 25.15 -7.52
N MET A 269 -19.46 24.68 -8.12
CA MET A 269 -20.14 23.46 -7.72
C MET A 269 -20.29 22.50 -8.90
N ILE A 270 -20.21 21.21 -8.61
CA ILE A 270 -20.56 20.13 -9.52
C ILE A 270 -21.59 19.24 -8.83
N GLU A 271 -22.68 18.93 -9.53
CA GLU A 271 -23.72 18.02 -9.06
C GLU A 271 -23.43 16.58 -9.48
N GLY A 272 -23.66 15.65 -8.55
CA GLY A 272 -23.67 14.22 -8.78
C GLY A 272 -25.09 13.71 -8.60
N LYS A 273 -25.78 13.38 -9.69
CA LYS A 273 -27.23 13.07 -9.64
C LYS A 273 -27.57 11.92 -8.69
N LYS A 274 -26.70 10.91 -8.62
CA LYS A 274 -26.98 9.63 -7.96
C LYS A 274 -26.12 9.39 -6.72
N PHE A 275 -24.87 9.85 -6.67
CA PHE A 275 -23.99 9.64 -5.52
C PHE A 275 -22.76 10.57 -5.50
N VAL A 276 -22.10 10.63 -4.34
CA VAL A 276 -20.73 11.11 -4.14
C VAL A 276 -19.93 10.01 -3.44
N ALA A 277 -18.75 9.66 -3.96
CA ALA A 277 -17.84 8.70 -3.34
C ALA A 277 -16.51 9.39 -3.00
N SER A 278 -16.01 9.15 -1.79
CA SER A 278 -14.80 9.79 -1.28
C SER A 278 -13.66 8.79 -1.18
N ALA A 279 -12.58 9.03 -1.92
CA ALA A 279 -11.34 8.26 -1.87
C ALA A 279 -10.30 8.86 -0.90
N ILE A 280 -10.62 10.00 -0.27
CA ILE A 280 -9.76 10.66 0.72
C ILE A 280 -10.02 10.09 2.12
N ASP A 281 -9.29 10.60 3.10
CA ASP A 281 -9.32 10.09 4.45
C ASP A 281 -10.70 10.29 5.09
N PHE A 282 -11.03 9.37 5.98
CA PHE A 282 -12.35 9.35 6.59
C PHE A 282 -12.62 10.60 7.46
N PRO A 283 -11.68 11.05 8.32
CA PRO A 283 -11.85 12.31 9.05
C PRO A 283 -12.17 13.50 8.14
N ALA A 284 -11.40 13.73 7.07
CA ALA A 284 -11.67 14.83 6.14
C ALA A 284 -13.01 14.67 5.41
N THR A 285 -13.38 13.45 5.01
CA THR A 285 -14.67 13.18 4.36
C THR A 285 -15.84 13.53 5.29
N LEU A 286 -15.74 13.14 6.57
CA LEU A 286 -16.74 13.42 7.58
C LEU A 286 -16.90 14.93 7.79
N ASP A 287 -15.78 15.66 7.90
CA ASP A 287 -15.79 17.11 8.07
C ASP A 287 -16.40 17.81 6.84
N MET A 288 -16.03 17.38 5.62
CA MET A 288 -16.55 17.94 4.37
C MET A 288 -18.04 17.69 4.17
N ALA A 289 -18.59 16.61 4.72
CA ALA A 289 -20.01 16.26 4.58
C ALA A 289 -20.92 16.88 5.65
N GLY A 290 -20.34 17.45 6.72
CA GLY A 290 -21.08 17.87 7.92
C GLY A 290 -20.99 16.80 9.01
N ALA A 291 -20.08 17.02 9.96
CA ALA A 291 -19.77 16.05 11.02
C ALA A 291 -21.01 15.62 11.82
N GLU A 292 -21.93 16.55 12.07
CA GLU A 292 -23.18 16.36 12.81
C GLU A 292 -24.12 15.31 12.19
N LEU A 293 -23.96 15.00 10.90
CA LEU A 293 -24.74 13.96 10.21
C LEU A 293 -24.27 12.54 10.56
N PHE A 294 -23.13 12.41 11.24
CA PHE A 294 -22.58 11.13 11.68
C PHE A 294 -22.87 10.90 13.17
N PRO A 295 -23.09 9.63 13.61
CA PRO A 295 -23.24 9.31 15.02
C PRO A 295 -22.08 9.81 15.88
N GLU A 296 -22.35 10.16 17.14
CA GLU A 296 -21.34 10.71 18.06
C GLU A 296 -20.09 9.81 18.19
N ALA A 297 -20.28 8.50 18.40
CA ALA A 297 -19.18 7.54 18.49
C ALA A 297 -18.28 7.53 17.23
N VAL A 298 -18.87 7.75 16.05
CA VAL A 298 -18.15 7.83 14.78
C VAL A 298 -17.31 9.11 14.71
N ARG A 299 -17.87 10.25 15.15
CA ARG A 299 -17.16 11.53 15.20
C ARG A 299 -15.99 11.49 16.18
N GLU A 300 -16.19 10.95 17.38
CA GLU A 300 -15.13 10.84 18.38
C GLU A 300 -13.98 9.97 17.89
N LYS A 301 -14.30 8.89 17.18
CA LYS A 301 -13.27 8.07 16.53
C LYS A 301 -12.52 8.82 15.43
N ALA A 302 -13.20 9.61 14.60
CA ALA A 302 -12.56 10.41 13.57
C ALA A 302 -11.57 11.41 14.14
N LYS A 303 -11.92 12.06 15.27
CA LYS A 303 -11.02 12.97 16.01
C LYS A 303 -9.80 12.24 16.57
N ALA A 304 -9.98 11.02 17.06
CA ALA A 304 -8.95 10.18 17.64
C ALA A 304 -8.22 9.30 16.60
N TRP A 305 -8.35 9.59 15.29
CA TRP A 305 -7.76 8.77 14.24
C TRP A 305 -6.24 8.66 14.41
N HIS A 306 -5.76 7.43 14.53
CA HIS A 306 -4.34 7.16 14.68
C HIS A 306 -3.70 7.05 13.29
N TRP A 307 -2.86 8.03 12.96
CA TRP A 307 -2.18 8.11 11.67
C TRP A 307 -1.01 7.11 11.51
N GLY A 308 -0.48 6.60 12.63
CA GLY A 308 0.66 5.68 12.67
C GLY A 308 1.91 6.31 13.26
N ASN A 309 2.89 5.48 13.62
CA ASN A 309 4.14 5.87 14.27
C ASN A 309 5.33 5.96 13.29
N HIS A 310 5.13 5.55 12.04
CA HIS A 310 6.15 5.61 10.99
C HIS A 310 5.58 6.13 9.68
N SER A 311 6.51 6.56 8.83
CA SER A 311 6.28 6.91 7.44
C SER A 311 7.43 6.34 6.59
N LEU A 312 7.34 6.52 5.27
CA LEU A 312 8.43 6.20 4.35
C LEU A 312 9.36 7.42 4.25
N VAL A 313 10.65 7.20 4.51
CA VAL A 313 11.70 8.09 4.00
C VAL A 313 12.38 7.37 2.83
N THR A 314 12.45 8.02 1.68
CA THR A 314 12.97 7.41 0.44
C THR A 314 14.23 8.10 -0.01
N LEU A 315 15.36 7.37 0.00
CA LEU A 315 16.53 7.81 -0.74
C LEU A 315 16.45 7.27 -2.17
N HIS A 316 16.23 8.15 -3.14
CA HIS A 316 16.35 7.84 -4.56
C HIS A 316 17.76 8.12 -5.06
N LEU A 317 18.28 7.24 -5.91
CA LEU A 317 19.58 7.35 -6.53
C LEU A 317 19.48 7.21 -8.05
N ALA A 318 20.08 8.16 -8.76
CA ALA A 318 20.48 8.04 -10.15
C ALA A 318 21.90 7.46 -10.20
N LEU A 319 22.08 6.35 -10.90
CA LEU A 319 23.32 5.57 -10.87
C LEU A 319 23.85 5.29 -12.27
N LYS A 320 25.18 5.22 -12.41
CA LYS A 320 25.85 4.77 -13.64
C LYS A 320 25.77 3.24 -13.81
N HIS A 321 25.86 2.50 -12.71
CA HIS A 321 25.81 1.04 -12.63
C HIS A 321 24.92 0.64 -11.46
N ALA A 322 24.17 -0.46 -11.61
CA ALA A 322 23.30 -0.97 -10.55
C ALA A 322 24.09 -1.24 -9.25
N PRO A 323 23.45 -1.16 -8.05
CA PRO A 323 24.11 -1.47 -6.79
C PRO A 323 24.65 -2.91 -6.77
N VAL A 324 25.90 -3.07 -6.35
CA VAL A 324 26.53 -4.38 -6.15
C VAL A 324 26.52 -4.71 -4.66
N TYR A 325 25.56 -5.53 -4.25
CA TYR A 325 25.44 -5.96 -2.85
C TYR A 325 26.55 -6.94 -2.47
N ARG A 326 27.16 -6.75 -1.30
CA ARG A 326 28.25 -7.61 -0.80
C ARG A 326 27.82 -9.07 -0.64
N ALA A 327 26.54 -9.30 -0.35
CA ALA A 327 25.96 -10.63 -0.26
C ALA A 327 25.94 -11.41 -1.58
N ALA A 328 26.23 -10.77 -2.72
CA ALA A 328 26.36 -11.45 -4.00
C ALA A 328 27.48 -12.51 -4.01
N SER A 329 28.49 -12.37 -3.13
CA SER A 329 29.52 -13.41 -2.94
C SER A 329 28.97 -14.70 -2.30
N PHE A 330 27.89 -14.59 -1.52
CA PHE A 330 27.22 -15.73 -0.88
C PHE A 330 26.06 -16.28 -1.73
N GLU A 331 25.35 -15.39 -2.44
CA GLU A 331 24.25 -15.72 -3.34
C GLU A 331 24.14 -14.69 -4.48
N PRO A 332 24.64 -15.01 -5.69
CA PRO A 332 24.63 -14.09 -6.83
C PRO A 332 23.22 -13.63 -7.25
N ASP A 333 22.18 -14.43 -7.00
CA ASP A 333 20.80 -14.08 -7.36
C ASP A 333 20.25 -12.86 -6.59
N ILE A 334 20.95 -12.37 -5.55
CA ILE A 334 20.57 -11.11 -4.87
C ILE A 334 20.58 -9.91 -5.82
N ALA A 335 21.42 -9.91 -6.87
CA ALA A 335 21.41 -8.87 -7.89
C ALA A 335 20.12 -8.85 -8.73
N ARG A 336 19.32 -9.91 -8.65
CA ARG A 336 18.04 -10.09 -9.34
C ARG A 336 16.84 -10.00 -8.40
N ALA A 337 17.07 -9.82 -7.10
CA ALA A 337 16.02 -9.69 -6.09
C ALA A 337 15.28 -8.36 -6.30
N TYR A 338 13.95 -8.43 -6.42
CA TYR A 338 13.17 -7.23 -6.62
C TYR A 338 13.10 -6.37 -5.37
N ASN A 339 12.77 -6.97 -4.23
CA ASN A 339 12.74 -6.28 -2.95
C ASN A 339 13.84 -6.79 -2.03
N ILE A 340 14.72 -5.91 -1.58
CA ILE A 340 15.86 -6.27 -0.72
C ILE A 340 15.70 -5.53 0.59
N PHE A 341 15.55 -6.28 1.69
CA PHE A 341 15.64 -5.77 3.05
C PHE A 341 17.11 -5.70 3.48
N PHE A 342 17.51 -4.59 4.08
CA PHE A 342 18.84 -4.39 4.65
C PHE A 342 18.81 -3.23 5.65
N GLY A 343 19.92 -3.04 6.36
CA GLY A 343 20.05 -2.05 7.42
C GLY A 343 19.98 -2.63 8.85
N MET A 344 19.77 -3.94 8.96
CA MET A 344 19.64 -4.72 10.19
C MET A 344 20.28 -6.11 10.05
N ASP A 345 20.66 -6.72 11.16
CA ASP A 345 21.15 -8.11 11.24
C ASP A 345 20.30 -9.06 12.09
N ASN A 346 19.49 -8.52 13.00
CA ASN A 346 18.69 -9.32 13.92
C ASN A 346 17.38 -8.60 14.30
N ILE A 347 16.48 -9.31 14.98
CA ILE A 347 15.17 -8.80 15.39
C ILE A 347 15.29 -7.65 16.40
N ASP A 348 16.32 -7.62 17.24
CA ASP A 348 16.50 -6.57 18.23
C ASP A 348 16.85 -5.23 17.57
N GLU A 349 17.62 -5.25 16.48
CA GLU A 349 17.86 -4.08 15.63
C GLU A 349 16.57 -3.61 14.94
N VAL A 350 15.69 -4.53 14.52
CA VAL A 350 14.35 -4.19 14.00
C VAL A 350 13.53 -3.48 15.08
N ALA A 351 13.47 -4.04 16.29
CA ALA A 351 12.76 -3.43 17.42
C ALA A 351 13.31 -2.04 17.77
N SER A 352 14.64 -1.90 17.84
CA SER A 352 15.29 -0.62 18.14
C SER A 352 14.97 0.46 17.11
N CYS A 353 14.85 0.13 15.83
CA CYS A 353 14.42 1.09 14.80
C CYS A 353 12.99 1.59 15.08
N PHE A 354 12.09 0.69 15.49
CA PHE A 354 10.71 1.06 15.77
C PHE A 354 10.57 1.86 17.08
N ASP A 355 11.38 1.54 18.08
CA ASP A 355 11.47 2.33 19.32
C ASP A 355 11.94 3.77 19.04
N ASP A 356 12.95 3.95 18.17
CA ASP A 356 13.39 5.28 17.74
C ASP A 356 12.29 6.03 16.97
N CYS A 357 11.53 5.34 16.10
CA CYS A 357 10.38 5.94 15.41
C CYS A 357 9.29 6.38 16.39
N ALA A 358 8.90 5.53 17.34
CA ALA A 358 7.94 5.86 18.39
C ALA A 358 8.43 7.02 19.26
N ALA A 359 9.74 7.08 19.53
CA ALA A 359 10.38 8.16 20.26
C ALA A 359 10.60 9.44 19.42
N LYS A 360 10.16 9.47 18.15
CA LYS A 360 10.29 10.61 17.23
C LYS A 360 11.74 11.04 17.00
N LYS A 361 12.66 10.07 16.97
CA LYS A 361 14.10 10.26 16.72
C LYS A 361 14.45 9.75 15.33
N PHE A 362 15.48 10.34 14.72
CA PHE A 362 16.06 9.73 13.52
C PHE A 362 16.71 8.39 13.91
N PRO A 363 16.28 7.24 13.34
CA PRO A 363 16.72 5.94 13.81
C PRO A 363 18.23 5.72 13.69
N LYS A 364 18.82 5.04 14.67
CA LYS A 364 20.24 4.64 14.63
C LYS A 364 20.46 3.44 13.72
N VAL A 365 19.54 2.47 13.80
CA VAL A 365 19.44 1.35 12.88
C VAL A 365 18.49 1.77 11.77
N LEU A 366 19.01 1.92 10.55
CA LEU A 366 18.22 2.30 9.39
C LEU A 366 17.74 1.06 8.67
N MET A 367 16.91 0.26 9.32
CA MET A 367 16.33 -0.93 8.67
C MET A 367 15.26 -0.50 7.67
N GLY A 368 15.16 -1.24 6.57
CA GLY A 368 14.25 -0.89 5.49
C GLY A 368 14.38 -1.79 4.28
N ASN A 369 13.67 -1.46 3.22
CA ASN A 369 13.71 -2.23 1.97
C ASN A 369 13.81 -1.35 0.73
N GLY A 370 14.43 -1.87 -0.32
CA GLY A 370 14.73 -1.11 -1.53
C GLY A 370 14.84 -1.99 -2.77
N ALA A 371 14.95 -1.34 -3.92
CA ALA A 371 15.06 -1.99 -5.21
C ALA A 371 15.87 -1.14 -6.20
N CYS A 372 16.32 -1.77 -7.28
CA CYS A 372 16.78 -1.08 -8.47
C CYS A 372 15.80 -1.34 -9.62
N ASN A 373 14.75 -0.52 -9.74
CA ASN A 373 13.66 -0.73 -10.69
C ASN A 373 14.15 -0.90 -12.14
N SER A 374 15.16 -0.12 -12.52
CA SER A 374 15.77 -0.17 -13.86
C SER A 374 16.43 -1.50 -14.24
N VAL A 375 16.74 -2.37 -13.27
CA VAL A 375 17.21 -3.74 -13.55
C VAL A 375 16.10 -4.59 -14.16
N PHE A 376 14.84 -4.28 -13.85
CA PHE A 376 13.67 -5.02 -14.32
C PHE A 376 12.96 -4.31 -15.48
N ASP A 377 12.83 -2.99 -15.39
CA ASP A 377 12.21 -2.16 -16.42
C ASP A 377 13.16 -1.03 -16.84
N PRO A 378 13.78 -1.11 -18.04
CA PRO A 378 14.76 -0.12 -18.49
C PRO A 378 14.16 1.28 -18.69
N THR A 379 12.83 1.44 -18.73
CA THR A 379 12.19 2.77 -18.87
C THR A 379 12.34 3.67 -17.64
N TYR A 380 12.82 3.13 -16.51
CA TYR A 380 13.04 3.89 -15.28
C TYR A 380 14.31 4.75 -15.29
N ALA A 381 15.22 4.56 -16.24
CA ALA A 381 16.48 5.30 -16.33
C ALA A 381 16.91 5.51 -17.79
N PRO A 382 17.84 6.43 -18.06
CA PRO A 382 18.46 6.54 -19.37
C PRO A 382 19.21 5.26 -19.77
N PRO A 383 19.42 4.99 -21.07
CA PRO A 383 20.14 3.80 -21.52
C PRO A 383 21.51 3.62 -20.85
N GLY A 384 21.74 2.44 -20.28
CA GLY A 384 22.99 2.09 -19.58
C GLY A 384 23.14 2.70 -18.17
N GLN A 385 22.11 3.37 -17.65
CA GLN A 385 22.07 3.93 -16.29
C GLN A 385 20.97 3.25 -15.47
N HIS A 386 20.93 3.54 -14.17
CA HIS A 386 20.05 2.86 -13.24
C HIS A 386 19.35 3.81 -12.26
N SER A 387 18.08 3.50 -11.97
CA SER A 387 17.26 4.13 -10.93
C SER A 387 17.09 3.14 -9.78
N ALA A 388 17.55 3.52 -8.59
CA ALA A 388 17.44 2.72 -7.37
C ALA A 388 16.85 3.55 -6.23
N PHE A 389 16.23 2.88 -5.26
CA PHE A 389 15.74 3.54 -4.06
C PHE A 389 15.87 2.65 -2.83
N TRP A 390 15.84 3.28 -1.65
CA TRP A 390 15.75 2.61 -0.37
C TRP A 390 14.76 3.30 0.56
N TRP A 391 13.96 2.49 1.29
CA TRP A 391 13.00 2.91 2.31
C TRP A 391 13.40 2.48 3.72
N PRO A 392 14.30 3.20 4.39
CA PRO A 392 14.38 3.13 5.84
C PRO A 392 13.04 3.53 6.47
N PHE A 393 12.70 2.92 7.59
CA PHE A 393 11.60 3.41 8.42
C PHE A 393 12.02 4.70 9.14
N ALA A 394 11.12 5.68 9.24
CA ALA A 394 11.38 6.90 9.98
C ALA A 394 10.08 7.54 10.51
N PRO A 395 10.17 8.33 11.60
CA PRO A 395 9.01 9.05 12.11
C PRO A 395 8.68 10.28 11.25
N TYR A 396 7.42 10.70 11.25
CA TYR A 396 7.02 11.96 10.61
C TYR A 396 7.62 13.17 11.33
N SER A 397 7.43 13.28 12.64
CA SER A 397 8.13 14.26 13.47
C SER A 397 9.47 13.70 13.88
N VAL A 398 10.56 14.27 13.39
CA VAL A 398 11.93 13.81 13.67
C VAL A 398 12.67 14.84 14.52
N ASP A 399 13.36 14.40 15.58
CA ASP A 399 14.25 15.22 16.42
C ASP A 399 13.60 16.54 16.91
N GLY A 400 12.32 16.53 17.26
CA GLY A 400 11.57 17.68 17.77
C GLY A 400 10.49 18.25 16.84
N GLY A 401 10.47 17.90 15.56
CA GLY A 401 9.39 18.30 14.65
C GLY A 401 9.62 17.94 13.18
N PRO A 402 8.55 17.91 12.34
CA PRO A 402 8.67 17.52 10.94
C PRO A 402 9.56 18.46 10.11
N GLN A 403 9.65 19.75 10.47
CA GLN A 403 10.49 20.74 9.80
C GLN A 403 11.99 20.38 9.80
N ASN A 404 12.43 19.52 10.72
CA ASN A 404 13.82 19.06 10.75
C ASN A 404 14.18 18.21 9.53
N TRP A 405 13.20 17.59 8.86
CA TRP A 405 13.42 16.92 7.57
C TRP A 405 13.97 17.88 6.51
N ASP A 406 13.49 19.13 6.47
CA ASP A 406 14.02 20.15 5.57
C ASP A 406 15.35 20.71 6.09
N ALA A 407 15.38 21.12 7.36
CA ALA A 407 16.55 21.79 7.95
C ALA A 407 17.81 20.91 7.93
N ARG A 408 17.65 19.58 8.00
CA ARG A 408 18.75 18.60 8.05
C ARG A 408 18.74 17.63 6.86
N ARG A 409 18.07 17.98 5.76
CA ARG A 409 17.91 17.10 4.59
C ARG A 409 19.23 16.53 4.08
N ALA A 410 20.25 17.38 3.94
CA ALA A 410 21.57 16.96 3.46
C ALA A 410 22.25 15.97 4.41
N ASP A 411 22.21 16.23 5.72
CA ASP A 411 22.73 15.34 6.76
C ASP A 411 22.03 13.97 6.74
N TYR A 412 20.70 13.96 6.74
CA TYR A 412 19.94 12.70 6.67
C TYR A 412 20.18 11.94 5.36
N THR A 413 20.28 12.65 4.22
CA THR A 413 20.61 12.04 2.91
C THR A 413 21.95 11.33 2.99
N GLN A 414 22.98 12.01 3.52
CA GLN A 414 24.32 11.46 3.62
C GLN A 414 24.38 10.26 4.56
N ARG A 415 23.74 10.35 5.74
CA ARG A 415 23.67 9.23 6.70
C ARG A 415 23.01 7.99 6.14
N ILE A 416 21.91 8.15 5.39
CA ILE A 416 21.23 7.02 4.73
C ILE A 416 22.11 6.44 3.64
N LEU A 417 22.73 7.27 2.79
CA LEU A 417 23.63 6.78 1.75
C LEU A 417 24.84 6.03 2.33
N ASP A 418 25.43 6.54 3.41
CA ASP A 418 26.56 5.89 4.11
C ASP A 418 26.16 4.55 4.72
N TYR A 419 24.95 4.44 5.25
CA TYR A 419 24.43 3.15 5.72
C TYR A 419 24.21 2.16 4.57
N TRP A 420 23.74 2.62 3.41
CA TRP A 420 23.61 1.76 2.22
C TRP A 420 24.98 1.25 1.73
N ARG A 421 26.04 2.08 1.79
CA ARG A 421 27.43 1.68 1.43
C ARG A 421 28.00 0.54 2.27
N VAL A 422 27.45 0.29 3.47
CA VAL A 422 27.78 -0.91 4.26
C VAL A 422 27.40 -2.18 3.49
N TYR A 423 26.25 -2.17 2.82
CA TYR A 423 25.69 -3.34 2.13
C TYR A 423 26.04 -3.40 0.64
N ALA A 424 26.31 -2.25 -0.01
CA ALA A 424 26.65 -2.17 -1.44
C ALA A 424 28.06 -1.59 -1.65
N SER A 425 28.89 -2.26 -2.45
CA SER A 425 30.33 -1.96 -2.58
C SER A 425 30.67 -0.84 -3.57
N ASN A 426 29.73 -0.44 -4.43
CA ASN A 426 29.97 0.47 -5.55
C ASN A 426 29.17 1.77 -5.50
N LEU A 427 28.65 2.20 -4.34
CA LEU A 427 27.91 3.46 -4.20
C LEU A 427 28.83 4.65 -3.89
N ASP A 428 29.95 4.77 -4.62
CA ASP A 428 30.87 5.90 -4.54
C ASP A 428 30.50 7.03 -5.53
N ASP A 429 31.20 8.15 -5.45
CA ASP A 429 30.92 9.36 -6.25
C ASP A 429 31.10 9.16 -7.77
N ARG A 430 31.75 8.06 -8.20
CA ARG A 430 31.87 7.71 -9.64
C ARG A 430 30.63 6.99 -10.15
N ASN A 431 29.85 6.40 -9.25
CA ASN A 431 28.63 5.68 -9.59
C ASN A 431 27.36 6.48 -9.29
N VAL A 432 27.33 7.26 -8.21
CA VAL A 432 26.17 8.08 -7.82
C VAL A 432 26.15 9.36 -8.66
N LEU A 433 25.26 9.40 -9.66
CA LEU A 433 25.06 10.55 -10.55
C LEU A 433 24.19 11.64 -9.90
N GLY A 434 23.33 11.24 -8.97
CA GLY A 434 22.46 12.15 -8.23
C GLY A 434 21.67 11.42 -7.15
N SER A 435 21.24 12.17 -6.15
CA SER A 435 20.42 11.66 -5.06
C SER A 435 19.26 12.61 -4.75
N HIS A 436 18.13 12.04 -4.33
CA HIS A 436 16.99 12.79 -3.83
C HIS A 436 16.38 12.08 -2.63
N LEU A 437 16.35 12.77 -1.49
CA LEU A 437 15.65 12.29 -0.31
C LEU A 437 14.21 12.80 -0.33
N PHE A 438 13.24 11.89 -0.47
CA PHE A 438 11.81 12.17 -0.33
C PHE A 438 11.36 11.78 1.08
N THR A 439 10.96 12.77 1.88
CA THR A 439 10.78 12.63 3.34
C THR A 439 9.31 12.44 3.73
N PRO A 440 9.02 11.98 4.96
CA PRO A 440 7.66 11.96 5.50
C PRO A 440 6.92 13.29 5.42
N LEU A 441 7.63 14.42 5.52
CA LEU A 441 7.05 15.75 5.35
C LEU A 441 6.69 16.03 3.88
N ASP A 442 7.51 15.57 2.94
CA ASP A 442 7.20 15.69 1.51
C ASP A 442 6.00 14.81 1.11
N VAL A 443 5.83 13.64 1.74
CA VAL A 443 4.65 12.77 1.55
C VAL A 443 3.37 13.54 1.85
N GLU A 444 3.28 14.20 3.01
CA GLU A 444 2.08 14.98 3.39
C GLU A 444 1.88 16.22 2.51
N ARG A 445 2.98 16.93 2.16
CA ARG A 445 2.91 18.10 1.28
C ARG A 445 2.39 17.75 -0.12
N LEU A 446 2.81 16.61 -0.67
CA LEU A 446 2.36 16.14 -1.97
C LEU A 446 0.95 15.54 -1.91
N ASN A 447 0.68 14.76 -0.85
CA ASN A 447 -0.55 14.02 -0.65
C ASN A 447 -1.13 14.37 0.71
N VAL A 448 -2.00 15.38 0.76
CA VAL A 448 -2.65 15.82 2.01
C VAL A 448 -3.50 14.73 2.67
N ASN A 449 -3.91 13.71 1.89
CA ASN A 449 -4.58 12.51 2.35
C ASN A 449 -3.69 11.60 3.21
N MET A 450 -2.37 11.68 3.05
CA MET A 450 -1.37 10.94 3.84
C MET A 450 -0.89 11.82 5.00
N ARG A 451 -1.84 12.27 5.83
CA ARG A 451 -1.59 13.14 6.98
C ARG A 451 -0.54 12.52 7.91
N GLN A 452 0.38 13.34 8.41
CA GLN A 452 1.55 12.91 9.19
C GLN A 452 2.38 11.84 8.47
N GLY A 453 2.45 11.89 7.13
CA GLY A 453 3.17 10.89 6.35
C GLY A 453 2.55 9.49 6.41
N ALA A 454 1.29 9.35 6.84
CA ALA A 454 0.60 8.07 6.97
C ALA A 454 0.30 7.46 5.60
N VAL A 455 1.26 6.71 5.06
CA VAL A 455 1.25 6.07 3.74
C VAL A 455 0.12 5.04 3.54
N ARG A 456 -0.50 4.59 4.63
CA ARG A 456 -1.69 3.71 4.62
C ARG A 456 -2.99 4.42 5.00
N VAL A 457 -2.96 5.74 5.21
CA VAL A 457 -4.12 6.58 5.58
C VAL A 457 -4.74 6.13 6.91
N GLY A 458 -3.87 5.88 7.90
CA GLY A 458 -4.24 5.39 9.24
C GLY A 458 -3.53 4.08 9.61
N ALA A 459 -3.15 3.96 10.87
CA ALA A 459 -2.48 2.82 11.48
C ALA A 459 -3.23 1.50 11.31
N TYR A 460 -2.50 0.38 11.33
CA TYR A 460 -3.03 -0.99 11.28
C TYR A 460 -3.08 -1.60 12.69
N VAL A 461 -3.77 -0.90 13.58
CA VAL A 461 -4.05 -1.37 14.95
C VAL A 461 -5.46 -1.97 15.02
N PRO A 462 -5.78 -2.86 15.98
CA PRO A 462 -7.09 -3.53 16.04
C PRO A 462 -8.32 -2.59 15.97
N ASN A 463 -8.22 -1.38 16.53
CA ASN A 463 -9.28 -0.37 16.45
C ASN A 463 -9.38 0.33 15.08
N GLN A 464 -8.54 0.02 14.11
CA GLN A 464 -8.57 0.56 12.74
C GLN A 464 -8.36 -0.54 11.68
N LEU A 465 -8.76 -1.78 12.00
CA LEU A 465 -8.76 -2.92 11.10
C LEU A 465 -10.17 -3.49 10.92
N GLY A 466 -10.44 -4.06 9.74
CA GLY A 466 -11.70 -4.73 9.44
C GLY A 466 -12.90 -3.81 9.63
N ILE A 467 -13.92 -4.28 10.36
CA ILE A 467 -15.14 -3.48 10.63
C ILE A 467 -14.84 -2.17 11.37
N ASN A 468 -13.70 -2.09 12.06
CA ASN A 468 -13.28 -0.89 12.78
C ASN A 468 -12.61 0.13 11.84
N ARG A 469 -12.62 -0.06 10.52
CA ARG A 469 -12.07 0.89 9.56
C ARG A 469 -13.17 1.36 8.58
N PRO A 470 -13.72 2.58 8.73
CA PRO A 470 -13.43 3.54 9.79
C PRO A 470 -14.12 3.24 11.12
N HIS A 471 -15.29 2.59 11.12
CA HIS A 471 -16.07 2.33 12.34
C HIS A 471 -17.07 1.18 12.11
N ALA A 472 -17.37 0.39 13.15
CA ALA A 472 -18.28 -0.76 13.05
C ALA A 472 -19.74 -0.41 12.68
N LEU A 473 -20.10 0.88 12.74
CA LEU A 473 -21.41 1.40 12.31
C LEU A 473 -21.43 1.74 10.81
N MET A 474 -20.27 1.67 10.15
CA MET A 474 -20.09 1.93 8.72
C MET A 474 -19.16 0.85 8.14
N PRO A 475 -19.51 -0.45 8.25
CA PRO A 475 -18.67 -1.50 7.70
C PRO A 475 -18.62 -1.38 6.17
N GLY A 476 -17.41 -1.30 5.62
CA GLY A 476 -17.19 -1.15 4.18
C GLY A 476 -17.30 0.30 3.71
N SER A 477 -18.22 0.55 2.77
CA SER A 477 -18.26 1.80 2.01
C SER A 477 -19.45 2.72 2.29
N ARG A 478 -20.54 2.24 2.90
CA ARG A 478 -21.74 3.07 3.09
C ARG A 478 -21.60 3.97 4.30
N THR A 479 -22.16 5.18 4.22
CA THR A 479 -22.21 6.14 5.33
C THR A 479 -23.68 6.40 5.74
N PRO A 480 -23.92 7.03 6.92
CA PRO A 480 -25.24 7.49 7.33
C PRO A 480 -25.85 8.55 6.41
N VAL A 481 -25.04 9.26 5.62
CA VAL A 481 -25.50 10.23 4.62
C VAL A 481 -25.88 9.48 3.35
N GLU A 482 -27.13 9.60 2.92
CA GLU A 482 -27.64 8.89 1.76
C GLU A 482 -26.84 9.28 0.50
N GLY A 483 -26.42 8.29 -0.30
CA GLY A 483 -25.66 8.55 -1.53
C GLY A 483 -24.21 8.98 -1.30
N LEU A 484 -23.71 9.03 -0.06
CA LEU A 484 -22.30 9.23 0.25
C LEU A 484 -21.62 7.89 0.55
N TYR A 485 -20.53 7.61 -0.16
CA TYR A 485 -19.74 6.39 -0.03
C TYR A 485 -18.27 6.67 0.27
N LEU A 486 -17.61 5.77 0.98
CA LEU A 486 -16.16 5.71 1.15
C LEU A 486 -15.57 4.69 0.17
N CYS A 487 -14.55 5.11 -0.57
CA CYS A 487 -13.79 4.25 -1.47
C CYS A 487 -12.27 4.37 -1.26
N GLY A 488 -11.82 5.05 -0.20
CA GLY A 488 -10.40 5.24 0.14
C GLY A 488 -9.82 4.22 1.12
N SER A 489 -8.51 4.33 1.37
CA SER A 489 -7.77 3.42 2.27
C SER A 489 -8.07 3.61 3.76
N SER A 490 -8.86 4.61 4.13
CA SER A 490 -9.44 4.80 5.47
C SER A 490 -10.68 3.93 5.71
N SER A 491 -11.07 3.07 4.76
CA SER A 491 -12.16 2.09 4.84
C SER A 491 -11.65 0.64 4.92
N GLY A 492 -12.57 -0.28 5.26
CA GLY A 492 -12.37 -1.63 5.83
C GLY A 492 -11.04 -2.35 5.63
N ASN A 493 -10.58 -2.45 4.39
CA ASN A 493 -9.45 -3.30 4.00
C ASN A 493 -8.11 -2.55 3.87
N GLY A 494 -8.11 -1.26 4.19
CA GLY A 494 -6.91 -0.47 4.39
C GLY A 494 -6.18 -0.01 3.12
N GLY A 495 -4.90 0.31 3.30
CA GLY A 495 -3.96 0.70 2.26
C GLY A 495 -3.39 -0.45 1.43
N GLY A 496 -2.79 -0.09 0.30
CA GLY A 496 -2.21 -1.01 -0.68
C GLY A 496 -2.68 -0.67 -2.09
N VAL A 497 -1.82 -0.88 -3.08
CA VAL A 497 -2.17 -0.69 -4.49
C VAL A 497 -2.77 -1.98 -5.04
N ASN A 498 -4.04 -2.21 -4.70
CA ASN A 498 -4.83 -3.38 -5.11
C ASN A 498 -6.27 -3.04 -5.54
N GLY A 499 -6.70 -1.78 -5.40
CA GLY A 499 -8.03 -1.32 -5.80
C GLY A 499 -9.19 -1.84 -4.96
N ALA A 500 -8.94 -2.57 -3.87
CA ALA A 500 -9.96 -3.26 -3.09
C ALA A 500 -11.03 -2.32 -2.52
N ALA A 501 -10.63 -1.20 -1.90
CA ALA A 501 -11.58 -0.20 -1.40
C ALA A 501 -12.44 0.38 -2.52
N GLY A 502 -11.83 0.60 -3.69
CA GLY A 502 -12.52 1.10 -4.86
C GLY A 502 -13.56 0.11 -5.42
N TYR A 503 -13.19 -1.17 -5.46
CA TYR A 503 -14.01 -2.30 -5.89
C TYR A 503 -15.23 -2.51 -4.98
N ILE A 504 -15.02 -2.47 -3.66
CA ILE A 504 -16.09 -2.63 -2.67
C ILE A 504 -17.11 -1.49 -2.80
N ALA A 505 -16.63 -0.25 -2.95
CA ALA A 505 -17.51 0.89 -3.16
C ALA A 505 -18.30 0.78 -4.48
N ALA A 506 -17.66 0.37 -5.57
CA ALA A 506 -18.35 0.15 -6.85
C ALA A 506 -19.47 -0.90 -6.74
N ASN A 507 -19.22 -2.02 -6.04
CA ASN A 507 -20.24 -3.04 -5.80
C ASN A 507 -21.38 -2.55 -4.90
N ALA A 508 -21.08 -1.75 -3.87
CA ALA A 508 -22.09 -1.14 -3.01
C ALA A 508 -22.98 -0.18 -3.80
N ILE A 509 -22.38 0.76 -4.54
CA ILE A 509 -23.08 1.75 -5.37
C ILE A 509 -23.91 1.06 -6.46
N ALA A 510 -23.34 0.09 -7.18
CA ALA A 510 -24.06 -0.67 -8.20
C ALA A 510 -25.23 -1.47 -7.62
N GLY A 511 -25.10 -1.98 -6.39
CA GLY A 511 -26.20 -2.64 -5.68
C GLY A 511 -27.33 -1.67 -5.33
N ASP A 512 -27.00 -0.54 -4.71
CA ASP A 512 -27.99 0.44 -4.25
C ASP A 512 -28.74 1.08 -5.43
N LEU A 513 -28.03 1.34 -6.53
CA LEU A 513 -28.60 1.88 -7.77
C LEU A 513 -29.17 0.81 -8.72
N LYS A 514 -29.11 -0.47 -8.33
CA LYS A 514 -29.59 -1.62 -9.13
C LYS A 514 -29.04 -1.64 -10.56
N LEU A 515 -27.74 -1.31 -10.72
CA LEU A 515 -27.07 -1.30 -12.02
C LEU A 515 -26.81 -2.72 -12.51
N LYS A 516 -26.89 -2.92 -13.84
CA LYS A 516 -26.36 -4.13 -14.47
C LYS A 516 -24.83 -4.09 -14.40
N ARG A 517 -24.23 -5.10 -13.78
CA ARG A 517 -22.78 -5.23 -13.64
C ARG A 517 -22.20 -6.00 -14.83
N PRO A 518 -21.25 -5.44 -15.60
CA PRO A 518 -20.49 -6.19 -16.59
C PRO A 518 -19.36 -7.04 -15.99
N TRP A 519 -19.23 -7.08 -14.66
CA TRP A 519 -18.27 -7.93 -13.93
C TRP A 519 -19.02 -8.84 -12.94
N THR A 520 -18.35 -9.91 -12.52
CA THR A 520 -18.85 -10.81 -11.47
C THR A 520 -18.24 -10.40 -10.12
N PRO A 521 -19.06 -10.06 -9.11
CA PRO A 521 -18.54 -9.76 -7.77
C PRO A 521 -17.78 -10.94 -7.17
N VAL A 522 -16.65 -10.67 -6.50
CA VAL A 522 -15.93 -11.67 -5.72
C VAL A 522 -16.87 -12.28 -4.65
N PRO A 523 -16.98 -13.60 -4.52
CA PRO A 523 -17.85 -14.24 -3.54
C PRO A 523 -17.52 -13.81 -2.10
N ALA A 524 -18.53 -13.80 -1.24
CA ALA A 524 -18.35 -13.53 0.18
C ALA A 524 -17.35 -14.53 0.81
N PRO A 525 -16.52 -14.10 1.79
CA PRO A 525 -15.57 -14.98 2.47
C PRO A 525 -16.24 -16.23 3.04
N GLU A 526 -15.72 -17.41 2.69
CA GLU A 526 -16.17 -18.69 3.22
C GLU A 526 -15.04 -19.72 3.14
N TRP A 527 -14.93 -20.57 4.16
CA TRP A 527 -14.02 -21.70 4.20
C TRP A 527 -14.67 -22.83 4.99
N LYS A 528 -15.27 -23.79 4.29
CA LYS A 528 -15.99 -24.91 4.88
C LYS A 528 -15.28 -26.22 4.53
N HIS A 529 -14.45 -26.66 5.47
CA HIS A 529 -13.70 -27.92 5.41
C HIS A 529 -13.72 -28.62 6.76
#